data_AF-A0A135L144-F1
#
_entry.id   AF-A0A135L144-F1
#
_cell.length_a   1.000
_cell.length_b   1.000
_cell.length_c   1.000
_cell.angle_alpha   90.00
_cell.angle_beta   90.00
_cell.angle_gamma   90.00
#
_symmetry.space_group_name_H-M   'P 1'
#
loop_
_entity.id
_entity.type
_entity.pdbx_description
1 polymer ?
#
loop_
_entity_poly.entity_id
_entity_poly.type
_entity_poly.pdbx_seq_one_letter_code
_entity_poly.pdbx_strand_id
1 'polypeptide(L)' 'MVQLTDEQIELYRTDEEGRAYLEYDEIIGGEPIGLTVPFGYPDGVEEMGGVISVYQTCIEQGKTWEELLDYEQPNDADI' A
#
# COMPACT_ATOMS: atom_id res chain seq x y z
N MET A 1 10.08 6.16 3.59
CA MET A 1 9.24 6.45 4.75
C MET A 1 8.55 7.77 4.51
N VAL A 2 7.22 7.74 4.52
CA VAL A 2 6.35 8.88 4.28
C VAL A 2 6.27 9.73 5.56
N GLN A 3 6.28 11.06 5.42
CA GLN A 3 6.10 11.93 6.58
C GLN A 3 4.61 12.06 6.91
N LEU A 4 4.14 11.21 7.81
CA LEU A 4 2.77 11.24 8.34
C LEU A 4 2.66 12.19 9.54
N THR A 5 1.55 12.90 9.65
CA THR A 5 1.20 13.65 10.87
C THR A 5 0.72 12.71 11.97
N ASP A 6 0.77 13.16 13.23
CA ASP A 6 0.22 12.41 14.36
C ASP A 6 -1.26 12.05 14.15
N GLU A 7 -2.05 12.96 13.57
CA GLU A 7 -3.46 12.71 13.25
C GLU A 7 -3.63 11.61 12.18
N GLN A 8 -2.76 11.57 11.17
CA GLN A 8 -2.77 10.52 10.15
C GLN A 8 -2.38 9.17 10.74
N ILE A 9 -1.35 9.14 11.61
CA ILE A 9 -0.94 7.93 12.32
C ILE A 9 -2.09 7.39 13.18
N GLU A 10 -2.76 8.26 13.94
CA GLU A 10 -3.90 7.85 14.76
C GLU A 10 -5.07 7.34 13.91
N LEU A 11 -5.31 7.92 12.73
CA LEU A 11 -6.31 7.42 11.79
C LEU A 11 -5.97 6.01 11.29
N TYR A 12 -4.74 5.78 10.84
CA TYR A 12 -4.30 4.46 10.38
C TYR A 12 -4.33 3.40 11.49
N ARG A 13 -4.17 3.80 12.76
CA ARG A 13 -4.28 2.85 13.89
C ARG A 13 -5.69 2.34 14.13
N THR A 14 -6.72 2.97 13.56
CA THR A 14 -8.13 2.61 13.81
C THR A 14 -8.53 1.25 13.25
N ASP A 15 -7.89 0.77 12.19
CA ASP A 15 -8.21 -0.50 11.54
C ASP A 15 -6.97 -1.36 11.24
N GLU A 16 -7.18 -2.58 10.76
CA GLU A 16 -6.11 -3.55 10.50
C GLU A 16 -5.27 -3.20 9.28
N GLU A 17 -5.88 -2.65 8.23
CA GLU A 17 -5.19 -2.26 7.00
C GLU A 17 -4.24 -1.09 7.25
N GLY A 18 -4.69 -0.08 8.01
CA GLY A 18 -3.87 1.05 8.40
C GLY A 18 -2.74 0.67 9.34
N ARG A 19 -2.95 -0.26 10.28
CA ARG A 19 -1.85 -0.80 11.12
C ARG A 19 -0.81 -1.53 10.27
N ALA A 20 -1.23 -2.32 9.29
CA ALA A 20 -0.32 -3.00 8.37
C ALA A 20 0.45 -2.00 7.50
N TYR A 21 -0.19 -0.92 7.04
CA TYR A 21 0.49 0.16 6.32
C TYR A 21 1.55 0.86 7.18
N LEU A 22 1.24 1.18 8.44
CA LEU A 22 2.22 1.83 9.33
C LEU A 22 3.47 0.97 9.53
N GLU A 23 3.31 -0.35 9.69
CA GLU A 23 4.44 -1.29 9.78
C GLU A 23 5.24 -1.35 8.47
N TYR A 24 4.55 -1.39 7.33
CA TYR A 24 5.18 -1.34 6.01
C TYR A 24 5.97 -0.04 5.79
N ASP A 25 5.40 1.12 6.10
CA ASP A 25 6.08 2.40 5.92
C ASP A 25 7.29 2.55 6.87
N GLU A 26 7.20 2.00 8.09
CA GLU A 26 8.32 1.96 9.04
C GLU A 26 9.50 1.12 8.53
N ILE A 27 9.24 -0.04 7.92
CA ILE A 27 10.27 -1.00 7.52
C ILE A 27 10.78 -0.76 6.09
N ILE A 28 9.87 -0.63 5.13
CA ILE A 28 10.18 -0.48 3.70
C ILE A 28 10.14 0.99 3.31
N GLY A 29 9.09 1.68 3.73
CA GLY A 29 8.80 3.03 3.30
C GLY A 29 8.14 3.08 1.93
N GLY A 30 7.03 3.81 1.81
CA GLY A 30 6.32 3.94 0.55
C GLY A 30 4.90 4.48 0.75
N GLU A 31 4.25 4.84 -0.36
CA GLU A 31 2.87 5.32 -0.31
C GLU A 31 1.91 4.17 0.03
N PRO A 32 0.75 4.45 0.63
CA PRO A 32 -0.27 3.45 0.89
C PRO A 32 -0.89 2.95 -0.42
N ILE A 33 -1.24 1.66 -0.48
CA ILE A 33 -2.06 1.08 -1.54
C ILE A 33 -3.45 1.73 -1.46
N GLY A 34 -3.75 2.59 -2.44
CA GLY A 34 -5.03 3.27 -2.54
C GLY A 34 -6.07 2.49 -3.34
N LEU A 35 -7.34 2.67 -3.00
CA LEU A 35 -8.46 2.26 -3.84
C LEU A 35 -8.69 3.29 -4.96
N THR A 36 -8.48 2.91 -6.21
CA THR A 36 -8.76 3.77 -7.36
C THR A 36 -10.21 3.57 -7.82
N VAL A 37 -11.12 4.47 -7.50
CA VAL A 37 -12.52 4.38 -7.95
C VAL A 37 -12.65 4.78 -9.43
N PRO A 38 -13.41 4.06 -10.29
CA PRO A 38 -14.23 2.86 -10.02
C PRO A 38 -13.51 1.52 -10.17
N PHE A 39 -12.21 1.52 -10.38
CA PHE A 39 -11.40 0.36 -10.78
C PHE A 39 -11.07 -0.61 -9.65
N GLY A 40 -11.04 -0.15 -8.40
CA GLY A 40 -10.70 -0.97 -7.23
C GLY A 40 -9.24 -0.83 -6.83
N TYR A 41 -8.69 -1.87 -6.19
CA TYR A 41 -7.27 -1.95 -5.86
C TYR A 41 -6.44 -2.28 -7.12
N PRO A 42 -5.12 -2.00 -7.11
CA PRO A 42 -4.22 -2.46 -8.16
C PRO A 42 -4.35 -3.97 -8.43
N ASP A 43 -4.11 -4.36 -9.68
CA ASP A 43 -4.09 -5.77 -10.09
C ASP A 43 -3.09 -6.57 -9.23
N GLY A 44 -3.46 -7.80 -8.85
CA GLY A 44 -2.63 -8.67 -8.02
C GLY A 44 -2.91 -8.54 -6.52
N VAL A 45 -3.53 -7.45 -6.04
CA VAL A 45 -3.82 -7.28 -4.61
C VAL A 45 -4.76 -8.36 -4.08
N GLU A 46 -5.86 -8.63 -4.79
CA GLU A 46 -6.85 -9.64 -4.38
C GLU A 46 -6.29 -11.06 -4.52
N GLU A 47 -5.50 -11.33 -5.57
CA GLU A 47 -4.83 -12.62 -5.79
C GLU A 47 -3.82 -12.95 -4.69
N MET A 48 -3.20 -11.91 -4.10
CA MET A 48 -2.29 -12.03 -2.97
C MET A 48 -2.99 -12.16 -1.61
N GLY A 49 -4.32 -12.11 -1.56
CA GLY A 49 -5.10 -12.21 -0.32
C GLY A 49 -5.47 -10.86 0.30
N GLY A 50 -5.38 -9.77 -0.47
CA GLY A 50 -5.75 -8.42 -0.07
C GLY A 50 -4.58 -7.56 0.39
N VAL A 51 -4.86 -6.29 0.66
CA VAL A 51 -3.88 -5.24 0.96
C VAL A 51 -2.91 -5.60 2.08
N ILE A 52 -3.41 -6.19 3.18
CA ILE A 52 -2.58 -6.58 4.33
C ILE A 52 -1.54 -7.63 3.92
N SER A 53 -1.93 -8.63 3.12
CA SER A 53 -1.01 -9.68 2.66
C SER A 53 0.05 -9.15 1.69
N VAL A 54 -0.29 -8.13 0.90
CA VAL A 54 0.69 -7.43 0.05
C VAL A 54 1.74 -6.74 0.93
N TYR A 55 1.34 -5.95 1.93
CA TYR A 55 2.29 -5.28 2.83
C TYR A 55 3.20 -6.26 3.58
N GLN A 56 2.65 -7.37 4.08
CA GLN A 56 3.45 -8.42 4.73
C GLN A 56 4.49 -9.00 3.77
N THR A 57 4.09 -9.28 2.52
CA THR A 57 5.01 -9.81 1.50
C THR A 57 6.10 -8.79 1.12
N CYS A 58 5.75 -7.49 1.06
CA CYS A 58 6.72 -6.42 0.85
C CYS A 58 7.79 -6.40 1.94
N ILE A 59 7.39 -6.50 3.20
CA ILE A 59 8.29 -6.56 4.36
C ILE A 59 9.22 -7.79 4.27
N GLU A 60 8.67 -8.96 3.92
CA GLU A 60 9.44 -10.20 3.77
C GLU A 60 10.47 -10.13 2.63
N GLN A 61 10.13 -9.46 1.53
CA GLN A 61 10.98 -9.39 0.33
C GLN A 61 11.88 -8.14 0.27
N GLY A 62 11.66 -7.16 1.14
CA GLY A 62 12.42 -5.90 1.14
C GLY A 62 12.14 -5.03 -0.09
N LYS A 63 10.91 -5.00 -0.58
CA LYS A 63 10.48 -4.29 -1.80
C LYS A 63 9.21 -3.48 -1.58
N THR A 64 8.99 -2.44 -2.38
CA THR A 64 7.72 -1.71 -2.34
C THR A 64 6.59 -2.52 -2.98
N TRP A 65 5.33 -2.16 -2.70
CA TRP A 65 4.20 -2.84 -3.32
C TRP A 65 4.14 -2.60 -4.84
N GLU A 66 4.61 -1.45 -5.32
CA GLU A 66 4.71 -1.18 -6.75
C GLU A 66 5.69 -2.14 -7.42
N GLU A 67 6.85 -2.37 -6.81
CA GLU A 67 7.85 -3.33 -7.31
C GLU A 67 7.37 -4.78 -7.22
N LEU A 68 6.57 -5.10 -6.20
CA LEU A 68 6.02 -6.44 -5.99
C LEU A 68 4.92 -6.78 -7.00
N LEU A 69 4.06 -5.82 -7.30
CA LEU A 69 2.91 -5.98 -8.20
C LEU A 69 3.22 -5.60 -9.66
N ASP A 70 4.45 -5.16 -9.95
CA ASP A 70 4.84 -4.59 -11.25
C ASP A 70 3.88 -3.46 -11.68
N TYR A 71 3.48 -2.64 -10.69
CA TYR A 71 2.49 -1.60 -10.89
C TYR A 71 3.11 -0.37 -11.56
N GLU A 72 2.69 -0.11 -12.79
CA GLU A 72 2.99 1.14 -13.48
C GLU A 72 1.87 2.15 -13.22
N GLN A 73 2.20 3.31 -12.66
CA GLN A 73 1.22 4.39 -12.53
C GLN A 73 0.70 4.76 -13.93
N PRO A 74 -0.64 4.75 -14.15
CA PRO A 74 -1.19 5.18 -15.41
C PRO A 74 -0.79 6.63 -15.67
N ASN A 75 -0.32 6.91 -16.89
CA ASN A 75 0.06 8.25 -17.29
C ASN A 75 -1.23 9.07 -17.48
N ASP A 76 -1.25 10.34 -17.05
CA ASP A 76 -2.44 11.22 -17.13
C ASP A 76 -3.00 11.37 -18.57
N ALA A 77 -2.25 10.93 -19.59
CA ALA A 77 -2.67 10.93 -20.99
C ALA A 77 -3.56 9.73 -21.40
N ASP A 78 -3.72 8.73 -20.54
CA ASP A 78 -4.42 7.46 -20.85
C ASP A 78 -5.81 7.34 -20.19
N ILE A 79 -6.35 8.42 -19.61
CA ILE A 79 -7.69 8.48 -18.96
C ILE A 79 -8.63 9.46 -19.67
#